data_AF-A0A653WW73-F1
#
_entry.id   AF-A0A653WW73-F1
#
_cell.length_a   1.000
_cell.length_b   1.000
_cell.length_c   1.000
_cell.angle_alpha   90.00
_cell.angle_beta   90.00
_cell.angle_gamma   90.00
#
_symmetry.space_group_name_H-M   'P 1'
#
loop_
_entity.id
_entity.type
_entity.pdbx_description
1 polymer ?
#
loop_
_entity_poly.entity_id
_entity_poly.type
_entity_poly.pdbx_seq_one_letter_code
_entity_poly.pdbx_strand_id
1 'polypeptide(L)'
;MAHGERFDVTPAQAAAGRPVADRDLPMLAAQWLAEGWDGPALRDLAGLTHYQLNDAGGLLGRALVELGFPQAESDFPWDDAPWRGYWGTIWWSVNQIDKKLSPYAAAQQVVEIVGDVPDLWEPGHGEVLVRLLEQWRDHPDDRVELADRIRGVLGSLSEDDVPPLI
;
A
#
# COMPACT_ATOMS: atom_id res chain seq x y z
N MET A 1 -3.96 12.73 -36.15
CA MET A 1 -2.93 11.66 -36.17
C MET A 1 -2.09 11.84 -34.92
N ALA A 2 -2.38 11.09 -33.86
CA ALA A 2 -1.56 11.10 -32.65
C ALA A 2 -0.39 10.14 -32.89
N HIS A 3 0.84 10.61 -32.70
CA HIS A 3 2.02 9.75 -32.65
C HIS A 3 1.81 8.76 -31.50
N GLY A 4 1.53 7.50 -31.82
CA GLY A 4 1.46 6.43 -30.82
C GLY A 4 2.86 6.21 -30.29
N GLU A 5 3.11 6.68 -29.08
CA GLU A 5 4.34 6.44 -28.35
C GLU A 5 4.42 4.94 -28.08
N ARG A 6 5.34 4.26 -28.77
CA ARG A 6 5.56 2.83 -28.58
C ARG A 6 6.27 2.66 -27.24
N PHE A 7 5.72 1.84 -26.36
CA PHE A 7 6.38 1.51 -25.12
C PHE A 7 7.58 0.62 -25.40
N ASP A 8 8.75 1.01 -24.92
CA ASP A 8 9.99 0.23 -24.99
C ASP A 8 10.12 -0.67 -23.75
N VAL A 9 9.08 -1.48 -23.50
CA VAL A 9 9.02 -2.42 -22.37
C VAL A 9 8.44 -3.73 -22.88
N THR A 10 9.23 -4.80 -22.80
CA THR A 10 8.80 -6.17 -23.11
C THR A 10 8.21 -6.86 -21.87
N PRO A 11 7.42 -7.94 -22.02
CA PRO A 11 6.93 -8.72 -20.88
C PRO A 11 8.05 -9.17 -19.93
N ALA A 12 9.20 -9.60 -20.48
CA ALA A 12 10.35 -10.00 -19.68
C ALA A 12 10.95 -8.85 -18.86
N GLN A 13 11.02 -7.65 -19.43
CA GLN A 13 11.50 -6.45 -18.71
C GLN A 13 10.52 -6.01 -17.63
N ALA A 14 9.22 -6.06 -17.91
CA ALA A 14 8.19 -5.79 -16.91
C ALA A 14 8.24 -6.80 -15.75
N ALA A 15 8.44 -8.10 -16.06
CA ALA A 15 8.61 -9.14 -15.05
C ALA A 15 9.88 -8.96 -14.20
N ALA A 16 10.94 -8.37 -14.77
CA ALA A 16 12.17 -8.01 -14.07
C ALA A 16 12.07 -6.70 -13.27
N GLY A 17 10.86 -6.14 -13.08
CA GLY A 17 10.64 -4.95 -12.26
C GLY A 17 10.91 -3.62 -12.97
N ARG A 18 10.96 -3.59 -14.31
CA ARG A 18 11.00 -2.31 -15.05
C ARG A 18 9.74 -1.51 -14.74
N PRO A 19 9.84 -0.28 -14.19
CA PRO A 19 8.66 0.48 -13.79
C PRO A 19 7.87 0.95 -15.00
N VAL A 20 6.54 0.79 -14.91
CA VAL A 20 5.54 1.33 -15.84
C VAL A 20 4.45 1.96 -14.99
N ALA A 21 4.01 3.16 -15.34
CA ALA A 21 2.94 3.81 -14.57
C ALA A 21 1.60 3.10 -14.83
N ASP A 22 0.76 2.96 -13.80
CA ASP A 22 -0.51 2.23 -13.90
C ASP A 22 -1.40 2.72 -15.05
N ARG A 23 -1.41 4.04 -15.28
CA ARG A 23 -2.15 4.69 -16.37
C ARG A 23 -1.72 4.26 -17.77
N ASP A 24 -0.50 3.76 -17.91
CA ASP A 24 0.11 3.38 -19.19
C ASP A 24 -0.05 1.87 -19.46
N LEU A 25 -0.39 1.09 -18.44
CA LEU A 25 -0.53 -0.37 -18.52
C LEU A 25 -1.56 -0.85 -19.55
N PRO A 26 -2.74 -0.22 -19.73
CA PRO A 26 -3.70 -0.67 -20.74
C PRO A 26 -3.15 -0.53 -22.17
N MET A 27 -2.43 0.57 -22.44
CA MET A 27 -1.85 0.80 -23.77
C MET A 27 -0.64 -0.11 -24.02
N LEU A 28 0.18 -0.35 -22.99
CA LEU A 28 1.26 -1.34 -23.04
C LEU A 28 0.73 -2.76 -23.33
N ALA A 29 -0.36 -3.16 -22.68
CA ALA A 29 -1.00 -4.44 -22.91
C ALA A 29 -1.56 -4.58 -24.34
N ALA A 30 -2.18 -3.52 -24.87
CA ALA A 30 -2.63 -3.47 -26.25
C ALA A 30 -1.46 -3.61 -27.25
N GLN A 31 -0.29 -3.01 -26.94
CA GLN A 31 0.91 -3.19 -27.74
C GLN A 31 1.40 -4.64 -27.70
N TRP A 32 1.47 -5.27 -26.53
CA TRP A 32 1.90 -6.67 -26.43
C TRP A 32 0.97 -7.62 -27.19
N LEU A 33 -0.35 -7.38 -27.15
CA LEU A 33 -1.33 -8.09 -27.99
C LEU A 33 -1.02 -7.94 -29.48
N ALA A 34 -0.68 -6.73 -29.92
CA ALA A 34 -0.30 -6.47 -31.31
C ALA A 34 1.05 -7.10 -31.69
N GLU A 35 1.95 -7.30 -30.73
CA GLU A 35 3.25 -7.95 -30.91
C GLU A 35 3.16 -9.50 -30.88
N GLY A 36 1.98 -10.06 -30.61
CA GLY A 36 1.71 -11.49 -30.67
C GLY A 36 1.74 -12.21 -29.32
N TRP A 37 1.89 -11.47 -28.21
CA TRP A 37 1.66 -11.99 -26.87
C TRP A 37 0.17 -12.05 -26.62
N ASP A 38 -0.35 -13.16 -26.09
CA ASP A 38 -1.79 -13.30 -25.90
C ASP A 38 -2.09 -14.10 -24.63
N GLY A 39 -3.12 -13.66 -23.91
CA GLY A 39 -3.53 -14.22 -22.63
C GLY A 39 -4.82 -13.56 -22.16
N PRO A 40 -5.74 -14.30 -21.51
CA PRO A 40 -6.97 -13.73 -20.96
C PRO A 40 -6.73 -12.46 -20.11
N ALA A 41 -5.80 -12.51 -19.16
CA ALA A 41 -5.51 -11.36 -18.29
C ALA A 41 -4.86 -10.20 -19.04
N LEU A 42 -4.13 -10.47 -20.12
CA LEU A 42 -3.56 -9.43 -20.97
C LEU A 42 -4.65 -8.67 -21.75
N ARG A 43 -5.68 -9.38 -22.22
CA ARG A 43 -6.85 -8.74 -22.87
C ARG A 43 -7.68 -7.94 -21.87
N ASP A 44 -7.85 -8.45 -20.66
CA ASP A 44 -8.54 -7.71 -19.59
C ASP A 44 -7.77 -6.43 -19.23
N LEU A 45 -6.44 -6.51 -19.12
CA LEU A 45 -5.58 -5.36 -18.87
C LEU A 45 -5.67 -4.32 -19.99
N ALA A 46 -5.65 -4.76 -21.26
CA ALA A 46 -5.81 -3.87 -22.41
C ALA A 46 -7.20 -3.22 -22.49
N GLY A 47 -8.21 -3.86 -21.90
CA GLY A 47 -9.59 -3.37 -21.84
C GLY A 47 -9.89 -2.40 -20.70
N LEU A 48 -8.93 -2.14 -19.80
CA LEU A 48 -9.17 -1.26 -18.66
C LEU A 48 -9.46 0.18 -19.10
N THR A 49 -10.49 0.75 -18.49
CA THR A 49 -10.80 2.18 -18.59
C THR A 49 -10.07 2.97 -17.51
N HIS A 50 -10.00 4.29 -17.64
CA HIS A 50 -9.32 5.18 -16.69
C HIS A 50 -9.89 5.13 -15.27
N TYR A 51 -11.11 4.62 -15.08
CA TYR A 51 -11.73 4.42 -13.75
C TYR A 51 -11.34 3.09 -13.09
N GLN A 52 -10.69 2.17 -13.81
CA GLN A 52 -10.34 0.83 -13.33
C GLN A 52 -8.84 0.67 -13.08
N LEU A 53 -8.08 1.77 -13.11
CA LEU A 53 -6.62 1.76 -13.01
C LEU A 53 -6.09 1.30 -11.64
N ASN A 54 -6.92 1.35 -10.58
CA ASN A 54 -6.53 0.85 -9.26
C ASN A 54 -6.24 -0.66 -9.24
N ASP A 55 -6.78 -1.44 -10.20
CA ASP A 55 -6.59 -2.88 -10.30
C ASP A 55 -5.50 -3.27 -11.34
N ALA A 56 -4.90 -2.28 -12.01
CA ALA A 56 -4.03 -2.51 -13.17
C ALA A 56 -2.74 -3.28 -12.81
N GLY A 57 -2.16 -3.01 -11.63
CA GLY A 57 -0.97 -3.72 -11.14
C GLY A 57 -1.21 -5.22 -10.90
N GLY A 58 -2.34 -5.59 -10.30
CA GLY A 58 -2.71 -6.98 -10.07
C GLY A 58 -2.97 -7.74 -11.38
N LEU A 59 -3.62 -7.07 -12.35
CA LEU A 59 -3.84 -7.63 -13.69
C LEU A 59 -2.55 -7.79 -14.49
N LEU A 60 -1.60 -6.87 -14.37
CA LEU A 60 -0.26 -7.01 -14.96
C LEU A 60 0.47 -8.24 -14.41
N GLY A 61 0.48 -8.44 -13.09
CA GLY A 61 1.09 -9.61 -12.47
C GLY A 61 0.52 -10.92 -13.01
N ARG A 62 -0.82 -11.01 -13.11
CA ARG A 62 -1.50 -12.18 -13.69
C ARG A 62 -1.17 -12.37 -15.18
N ALA A 63 -1.18 -11.31 -15.98
CA ALA A 63 -0.84 -11.38 -17.40
C ALA A 63 0.59 -11.90 -17.61
N LEU A 64 1.55 -11.45 -16.81
CA LEU A 64 2.94 -11.90 -16.89
C LEU A 64 3.09 -13.40 -16.52
N VAL A 65 2.38 -13.87 -15.50
CA VAL A 65 2.31 -15.30 -15.15
C VAL A 65 1.75 -16.12 -16.32
N GLU A 66 0.65 -15.68 -16.93
CA GLU A 66 0.03 -16.37 -18.08
C GLU A 66 0.96 -16.43 -19.30
N LEU A 67 1.79 -15.40 -19.51
CA LEU A 67 2.79 -15.33 -20.59
C LEU A 67 4.08 -16.12 -20.29
N GLY A 68 4.19 -16.78 -19.13
CA GLY A 68 5.36 -17.57 -18.75
C GLY A 68 6.52 -16.73 -18.18
N PHE A 69 6.25 -15.48 -17.80
CA PHE A 69 7.17 -14.60 -17.10
C PHE A 69 6.64 -14.36 -15.69
N PRO A 70 6.63 -15.36 -14.80
CA PRO A 70 6.27 -15.10 -13.41
C PRO A 70 7.15 -13.93 -12.94
N GLN A 71 6.52 -12.88 -12.41
CA GLN A 71 7.28 -11.86 -11.70
C GLN A 71 8.14 -12.59 -10.67
N ALA A 72 9.38 -12.15 -10.49
CA ALA A 72 10.11 -12.56 -9.30
C ALA A 72 9.16 -12.38 -8.11
N GLU A 73 9.01 -13.41 -7.26
CA GLU A 73 8.37 -13.25 -5.95
C GLU A 73 8.84 -11.91 -5.43
N SER A 74 7.89 -11.05 -5.11
CA SER A 74 8.21 -9.64 -5.05
C SER A 74 9.33 -9.48 -4.04
N ASP A 75 10.46 -8.91 -4.45
CA ASP A 75 11.47 -8.40 -3.52
C ASP A 75 10.89 -7.13 -2.84
N PHE A 76 9.59 -7.08 -2.52
CA PHE A 76 9.16 -6.24 -1.44
C PHE A 76 9.81 -6.85 -0.20
N PRO A 77 10.67 -6.11 0.53
CA PRO A 77 11.38 -6.63 1.71
C PRO A 77 10.44 -7.05 2.86
N TRP A 78 9.14 -7.08 2.61
CA TRP A 78 8.04 -7.35 3.50
C TRP A 78 7.33 -8.70 3.18
N ASP A 79 7.57 -9.33 2.02
CA ASP A 79 7.02 -10.68 1.72
C ASP A 79 7.69 -11.75 2.60
N ASP A 80 9.00 -11.61 2.86
CA ASP A 80 9.75 -12.44 3.83
C ASP A 80 9.53 -12.01 5.29
N ALA A 81 8.93 -10.84 5.50
CA ALA A 81 8.79 -10.20 6.80
C ALA A 81 7.47 -9.41 6.89
N PRO A 82 6.30 -10.09 6.97
CA PRO A 82 4.99 -9.42 6.95
C PRO A 82 4.84 -8.36 8.05
N TRP A 83 5.47 -8.60 9.20
CA TRP A 83 5.57 -7.66 10.33
C TRP A 83 6.08 -6.28 9.94
N ARG A 84 6.97 -6.25 8.96
CA ARG A 84 7.68 -5.07 8.49
C ARG A 84 6.81 -4.22 7.56
N GLY A 85 5.83 -4.83 6.89
CA GLY A 85 4.73 -4.14 6.23
C GLY A 85 3.79 -3.43 7.22
N TYR A 86 3.51 -4.05 8.37
CA TYR A 86 2.75 -3.41 9.45
C TYR A 86 3.51 -2.21 10.03
N TRP A 87 4.82 -2.36 10.29
CA TRP A 87 5.65 -1.22 10.68
C TRP A 87 5.64 -0.11 9.63
N GLY A 88 5.82 -0.44 8.35
CA GLY A 88 5.77 0.55 7.27
C GLY A 88 4.47 1.36 7.25
N THR A 89 3.35 0.71 7.54
CA THR A 89 2.03 1.37 7.62
C THR A 89 1.90 2.23 8.87
N ILE A 90 2.33 1.75 10.05
CA ILE A 90 2.38 2.53 11.29
C ILE A 90 3.27 3.77 11.11
N TRP A 91 4.51 3.57 10.66
CA TRP A 91 5.48 4.62 10.38
C TRP A 91 4.92 5.67 9.42
N TRP A 92 4.23 5.24 8.36
CA TRP A 92 3.59 6.17 7.42
C TRP A 92 2.52 7.01 8.11
N SER A 93 1.62 6.38 8.87
CA SER A 93 0.55 7.07 9.62
C SER A 93 1.12 8.12 10.57
N VAL A 94 2.17 7.77 11.32
CA VAL A 94 2.89 8.70 12.21
C VAL A 94 3.52 9.85 11.42
N ASN A 95 4.19 9.57 10.30
CA ASN A 95 4.85 10.60 9.49
C ASN A 95 3.91 11.52 8.73
N GLN A 96 2.66 11.11 8.53
CA GLN A 96 1.63 11.92 7.85
C GLN A 96 0.79 12.77 8.80
N ILE A 97 1.00 12.68 10.12
CA ILE A 97 0.39 13.59 11.10
C ILE A 97 0.69 15.04 10.71
N ASP A 98 -0.35 15.87 10.73
CA ASP A 98 -0.34 17.30 10.37
C ASP A 98 0.02 17.61 8.91
N LYS A 99 0.37 16.61 8.09
CA LYS A 99 0.59 16.75 6.64
C LYS A 99 -0.64 16.33 5.84
N LYS A 100 -1.15 15.13 6.12
CA LYS A 100 -2.31 14.51 5.45
C LYS A 100 -3.33 13.96 6.41
N LEU A 101 -2.92 13.63 7.63
CA LEU A 101 -3.77 13.06 8.67
C LEU A 101 -3.88 14.03 9.85
N SER A 102 -5.08 14.14 10.41
CA SER A 102 -5.21 14.69 11.76
C SER A 102 -4.62 13.69 12.78
N PRO A 103 -4.24 14.15 13.99
CA PRO A 103 -3.79 13.25 15.06
C PRO A 103 -4.78 12.12 15.33
N TYR A 104 -6.08 12.44 15.37
CA TYR A 104 -7.15 11.45 15.49
C TYR A 104 -7.13 10.40 14.36
N ALA A 105 -7.00 10.84 13.10
CA ALA A 105 -7.00 9.93 11.95
C ALA A 105 -5.77 9.01 11.93
N ALA A 106 -4.60 9.54 12.28
CA ALA A 106 -3.39 8.73 12.40
C ALA A 106 -3.50 7.71 13.54
N ALA A 107 -4.01 8.11 14.71
CA ALA A 107 -4.22 7.21 15.84
C ALA A 107 -5.25 6.11 15.52
N GLN A 108 -6.35 6.45 14.84
CA GLN A 108 -7.34 5.49 14.39
C GLN A 108 -6.72 4.43 13.45
N GLN A 109 -5.91 4.85 12.48
CA GLN A 109 -5.21 3.91 11.58
C GLN A 109 -4.24 3.00 12.33
N VAL A 110 -3.49 3.53 13.29
CA VAL A 110 -2.61 2.71 14.13
C VAL A 110 -3.42 1.71 14.95
N VAL A 111 -4.54 2.12 15.57
CA VAL A 111 -5.42 1.20 16.33
C VAL A 111 -5.95 0.06 15.45
N GLU A 112 -6.34 0.35 14.21
CA GLU A 112 -6.79 -0.68 13.26
C GLU A 112 -5.67 -1.69 12.97
N ILE A 113 -4.46 -1.22 12.67
CA ILE A 113 -3.31 -2.10 12.38
C ILE A 113 -2.93 -2.96 13.59
N VAL A 114 -2.79 -2.36 14.78
CA VAL A 114 -2.34 -3.07 15.98
C VAL A 114 -3.43 -3.99 16.55
N GLY A 115 -4.70 -3.76 16.20
CA GLY A 115 -5.83 -4.63 16.52
C GLY A 115 -5.93 -5.86 15.60
N ASP A 116 -5.49 -5.73 14.35
CA ASP A 116 -5.51 -6.82 13.37
C ASP A 116 -4.33 -7.80 13.54
N VAL A 117 -3.28 -7.41 14.29
CA VAL A 117 -2.07 -8.21 14.47
C VAL A 117 -1.97 -8.73 15.90
N PRO A 118 -1.97 -10.07 16.10
CA PRO A 118 -1.69 -10.67 17.41
C PRO A 118 -0.37 -10.16 18.00
N ASP A 119 -0.34 -9.97 19.32
CA ASP A 119 0.82 -9.51 20.09
C ASP A 119 1.29 -8.06 19.82
N LEU A 120 0.66 -7.33 18.90
CA LEU A 120 1.00 -5.92 18.62
C LEU A 120 0.18 -4.91 19.44
N TRP A 121 -0.90 -5.36 20.09
CA TRP A 121 -1.79 -4.48 20.84
C TRP A 121 -1.09 -3.65 21.93
N GLU A 122 -0.27 -4.30 22.76
CA GLU A 122 0.43 -3.63 23.87
C GLU A 122 1.62 -2.79 23.37
N PRO A 123 2.54 -3.32 22.53
CA PRO A 123 3.64 -2.51 21.97
C PRO A 123 3.15 -1.32 21.14
N GLY A 124 2.07 -1.51 20.38
CA GLY A 124 1.41 -0.48 19.59
C GLY A 124 0.59 0.54 20.40
N HIS A 125 0.60 0.45 21.73
CA HIS A 125 -0.15 1.30 22.65
C HIS A 125 -1.67 1.32 22.40
N GLY A 126 -2.25 0.21 21.90
CA GLY A 126 -3.64 0.11 21.47
C GLY A 126 -4.64 0.58 22.53
N GLU A 127 -4.49 0.12 23.78
CA GLU A 127 -5.35 0.52 24.90
C GLU A 127 -5.29 2.03 25.19
N VAL A 128 -4.09 2.62 25.13
CA VAL A 128 -3.90 4.06 25.39
C VAL A 128 -4.51 4.87 24.26
N LEU A 129 -4.30 4.47 23.01
CA LEU A 129 -4.84 5.15 21.84
C LEU A 129 -6.38 5.07 21.80
N VAL A 130 -6.98 3.91 22.08
CA VAL A 130 -8.45 3.79 22.17
C VAL A 130 -9.02 4.77 23.19
N ARG A 131 -8.46 4.83 24.40
CA ARG A 131 -8.92 5.77 25.44
C ARG A 131 -8.79 7.24 25.02
N LEU A 132 -7.73 7.59 24.32
CA LEU A 132 -7.55 8.96 23.80
C LEU A 132 -8.56 9.28 22.69
N LEU A 133 -8.87 8.32 21.82
CA LEU A 133 -9.88 8.48 20.77
C LEU A 133 -11.30 8.57 21.34
N GLU A 134 -11.60 7.83 22.40
CA GLU A 134 -12.86 7.96 23.15
C GLU A 134 -12.97 9.34 23.80
N GLN A 135 -11.95 9.78 24.55
CA GLN A 135 -11.90 11.13 25.13
C GLN A 135 -12.06 12.22 24.07
N TRP A 136 -11.48 12.04 22.89
CA TRP A 136 -11.60 12.99 21.78
C TRP A 136 -13.04 13.14 21.28
N ARG A 137 -13.82 12.06 21.30
CA ARG A 137 -15.23 12.04 20.91
C ARG A 137 -16.09 12.69 22.00
N ASP A 138 -15.81 12.38 23.25
CA ASP A 138 -16.62 12.79 24.41
C ASP A 138 -16.33 14.23 24.88
N HIS A 139 -15.11 14.73 24.65
CA HIS A 139 -14.65 16.03 25.13
C HIS A 139 -14.11 16.89 23.97
N PRO A 140 -15.00 17.55 23.18
CA PRO A 140 -14.59 18.35 22.04
C PRO A 140 -13.75 19.57 22.42
N ASP A 141 -13.92 20.10 23.63
CA ASP A 141 -13.17 21.27 24.14
C ASP A 141 -11.69 20.92 24.43
N ASP A 142 -11.39 19.65 24.71
CA ASP A 142 -10.05 19.18 25.09
C ASP A 142 -9.23 18.69 23.89
N ARG A 143 -9.76 18.78 22.67
CA ARG A 143 -9.15 18.20 21.46
C ARG A 143 -7.73 18.70 21.16
N VAL A 144 -7.40 19.93 21.53
CA VAL A 144 -6.03 20.46 21.37
C VAL A 144 -5.06 19.71 22.27
N GLU A 145 -5.41 19.52 23.54
CA GLU A 145 -4.59 18.76 24.49
C GLU A 145 -4.51 17.28 24.09
N LEU A 146 -5.65 16.68 23.73
CA LEU A 146 -5.71 15.29 23.29
C LEU A 146 -4.89 15.07 22.01
N ALA A 147 -4.83 16.05 21.10
CA ALA A 147 -3.99 15.99 19.92
C ALA A 147 -2.51 15.88 20.29
N ASP A 148 -2.05 16.67 21.26
CA ASP A 148 -0.66 16.64 21.71
C ASP A 148 -0.32 15.33 22.42
N ARG A 149 -1.25 14.80 23.22
CA ARG A 149 -1.09 13.48 23.84
C ARG A 149 -1.02 12.36 22.80
N ILE A 150 -1.88 12.40 21.78
CA ILE A 150 -1.84 11.45 20.66
C ILE A 150 -0.49 11.54 19.93
N ARG A 151 0.00 12.75 19.62
CA ARG A 151 1.32 12.93 19.00
C ARG A 151 2.44 12.33 19.85
N GLY A 152 2.37 12.51 21.17
CA GLY A 152 3.34 11.94 22.11
C GLY A 152 3.38 10.40 22.05
N VAL A 153 2.21 9.75 22.09
CA VAL A 153 2.11 8.29 22.04
C VAL A 153 2.53 7.75 20.67
N LEU A 154 2.08 8.39 19.59
CA LEU A 154 2.45 7.95 18.23
C LEU A 154 3.93 8.19 17.93
N GLY A 155 4.51 9.25 18.49
CA GLY A 155 5.93 9.57 18.35
C GLY A 155 6.87 8.68 19.18
N SER A 156 6.34 7.90 20.14
CA SER A 156 7.14 6.92 20.88
C SER A 156 7.24 5.55 20.21
N LEU A 157 6.41 5.29 19.19
CA LEU A 157 6.44 4.03 18.44
C LEU A 157 7.71 3.92 17.60
N SER A 158 8.27 2.70 17.57
CA SER A 158 9.49 2.35 16.88
C SER A 158 9.35 1.01 16.14
N GLU A 159 10.27 0.72 15.22
CA GLU A 159 10.29 -0.54 14.49
C GLU A 159 10.42 -1.74 15.44
N ASP A 160 11.14 -1.57 16.55
CA ASP A 160 11.39 -2.59 17.56
C ASP A 160 10.10 -2.99 18.32
N ASP A 161 9.06 -2.14 18.29
CA ASP A 161 7.76 -2.44 18.89
C ASP A 161 6.93 -3.41 18.03
N VAL A 162 7.33 -3.66 16.77
CA VAL A 162 6.63 -4.59 15.88
C VAL A 162 7.43 -5.90 15.84
N PRO A 163 7.03 -6.94 16.62
CA PRO A 163 7.80 -8.16 16.69
C PRO A 163 7.79 -8.89 15.34
N PRO A 164 8.89 -9.59 14.98
CA PRO A 164 8.85 -10.51 13.86
C PRO A 164 7.82 -11.60 14.14
N LEU A 165 6.76 -11.64 13.31
CA LEU A 165 5.76 -12.70 13.36
C LEU A 165 6.44 -14.02 12.96
N ILE A 166 6.37 -15.02 13.84
CA ILE A 166 6.94 -16.37 13.67
C ILE A 166 5.94 -17.27 12.95
#